data_AF-A0AAN4Z0E8-F1
#
_entry.id   AF-A0AAN4Z0E8-F1
#
_cell.length_a   1.000
_cell.length_b   1.000
_cell.length_c   1.000
_cell.angle_alpha   90.00
_cell.angle_beta   90.00
_cell.angle_gamma   90.00
#
_symmetry.space_group_name_H-M   'P 1'
#
loop_
_entity.id
_entity.type
_entity.pdbx_description
1 polymer ?
#
loop_
_entity_poly.entity_id
_entity_poly.type
_entity_poly.pdbx_seq_one_letter_code
_entity_poly.pdbx_strand_id
1 'polypeptide(L)'
;RISILMIACIALSLSSSDSNSVCPDPRFLCPGKATCCIGPSGSWGCCPYAAATCCEDGLHCCPFGMTCSGSFCMHSSQNNSMEALDQLPAQQISE
;
A
#
# COMPACT_ATOMS: atom_id res chain seq x y z
N ARG A 1 -26.29 -33.46 7.08
CA ARG A 1 -26.56 -32.47 8.14
C ARG A 1 -25.20 -31.95 8.60
N ILE A 2 -24.65 -30.99 7.86
CA ILE A 2 -23.31 -30.43 8.09
C ILE A 2 -23.41 -29.55 9.34
N SER A 3 -22.71 -29.98 10.38
CA SER A 3 -22.82 -29.45 11.74
C SER A 3 -22.25 -28.04 11.83
N ILE A 4 -23.04 -27.17 12.45
CA ILE A 4 -22.87 -25.73 12.68
C ILE A 4 -21.58 -25.35 13.45
N LEU A 5 -20.76 -26.34 13.83
CA LEU A 5 -19.46 -26.19 14.50
C LEU A 5 -18.33 -25.67 13.60
N MET A 6 -18.47 -25.73 12.26
CA MET A 6 -17.49 -25.16 11.32
C MET A 6 -17.69 -23.65 11.06
N ILE A 7 -18.65 -22.99 11.70
CA ILE A 7 -18.92 -21.55 11.49
C ILE A 7 -18.19 -20.68 12.53
N ALA A 8 -17.84 -21.22 13.71
CA ALA A 8 -17.17 -20.46 14.75
C ALA A 8 -15.68 -20.15 14.44
N CYS A 9 -14.98 -21.02 13.69
CA CYS A 9 -13.62 -20.73 13.25
C CYS A 9 -13.55 -19.73 12.08
N ILE A 10 -14.66 -19.47 11.39
CA ILE A 10 -14.67 -18.58 10.21
C ILE A 10 -14.82 -17.10 10.62
N ALA A 11 -15.25 -16.80 11.85
CA ALA A 11 -15.72 -15.45 12.19
C ALA A 11 -14.85 -14.58 13.13
N LEU A 12 -13.79 -15.06 13.80
CA LEU A 12 -13.20 -14.27 14.91
C LEU A 12 -11.67 -14.18 15.02
N SER A 13 -10.94 -14.28 13.91
CA SER A 13 -9.57 -13.72 13.89
C SER A 13 -9.27 -12.95 12.60
N LEU A 14 -10.22 -12.09 12.18
CA LEU A 14 -9.91 -10.90 11.38
C LEU A 14 -9.55 -9.75 12.34
N SER A 15 -8.50 -9.93 13.13
CA SER A 15 -7.79 -8.81 13.73
C SER A 15 -6.42 -8.78 13.08
N SER A 16 -6.37 -8.31 11.83
CA SER A 16 -5.18 -7.64 11.37
C SER A 16 -4.98 -6.48 12.35
N SER A 17 -4.03 -6.63 13.27
CA SER A 17 -3.52 -5.54 14.11
C SER A 17 -2.79 -4.58 13.17
N ASP A 18 -3.57 -3.93 12.32
CA ASP A 18 -3.07 -3.16 11.22
C ASP A 18 -2.87 -1.76 11.79
N SER A 19 -1.60 -1.46 12.04
CA SER A 19 -1.22 -0.14 12.51
C SER A 19 -1.47 0.84 11.37
N ASN A 20 -2.68 1.39 11.23
CA ASN A 20 -2.99 2.31 10.13
C ASN A 20 -2.00 3.48 10.15
N SER A 21 -1.35 3.73 9.02
CA SER A 21 -0.51 4.90 8.81
C SER A 21 -1.39 6.06 8.35
N VAL A 22 -1.49 7.10 9.18
CA VAL A 22 -2.16 8.35 8.80
C VAL A 22 -1.25 9.08 7.81
N CYS A 23 -1.82 9.50 6.68
CA CYS A 23 -1.08 10.25 5.68
C CYS A 23 -0.79 11.68 6.18
N PRO A 24 0.10 12.43 5.50
CA PRO A 24 0.34 13.83 5.84
C PRO A 24 -0.94 14.67 5.83
N ASP A 25 -1.89 14.34 4.95
CA ASP A 25 -3.28 14.79 5.09
C ASP A 25 -4.05 13.83 6.03
N PRO A 26 -4.53 14.31 7.18
CA PRO A 26 -5.20 13.48 8.18
C PRO A 26 -6.55 12.93 7.71
N ARG A 27 -7.07 13.41 6.57
CA ARG A 27 -8.29 12.88 5.96
C ARG A 27 -8.06 11.55 5.27
N PHE A 28 -6.82 11.12 5.08
CA PHE A 28 -6.47 9.88 4.41
C PHE A 28 -5.60 9.00 5.30
N LEU A 29 -5.85 7.69 5.24
CA LEU A 29 -5.03 6.70 5.90
C LEU A 29 -4.73 5.54 4.96
N CYS A 30 -3.63 4.86 5.25
CA CYS A 30 -3.28 3.60 4.65
C CYS A 30 -3.29 2.47 5.69
N PRO A 31 -3.75 1.27 5.31
CA PRO A 31 -3.70 0.11 6.18
C PRO A 31 -2.24 -0.29 6.47
N GLY A 32 -1.95 -0.50 7.76
CA GLY A 32 -0.70 -1.11 8.21
C GLY A 32 0.54 -0.26 7.95
N LYS A 33 1.63 -0.92 7.57
CA LYS A 33 2.91 -0.23 7.27
C LYS A 33 2.99 0.32 5.85
N ALA A 34 1.85 0.50 5.19
CA ALA A 34 1.80 1.08 3.86
C ALA A 34 2.28 2.54 3.89
N THR A 35 2.88 2.97 2.78
CA THR A 35 3.39 4.32 2.60
C THR A 35 2.38 5.15 1.83
N CYS A 36 2.08 6.35 2.33
CA CYS A 36 1.23 7.30 1.61
C CYS A 36 2.02 7.96 0.48
N CYS A 37 1.49 7.87 -0.73
CA CYS A 37 2.02 8.52 -1.93
C CYS A 37 0.97 9.46 -2.52
N ILE A 38 1.42 10.52 -3.19
CA ILE A 38 0.52 11.42 -3.91
C ILE A 38 0.24 10.79 -5.28
N GLY A 39 -1.04 10.64 -5.60
CA GLY A 39 -1.54 10.15 -6.86
C GLY A 39 -1.49 11.19 -7.98
N PRO A 40 -1.80 10.81 -9.24
CA PRO A 40 -1.68 11.69 -10.40
C PRO A 40 -2.59 12.94 -10.31
N SER A 41 -3.71 12.83 -9.58
CA SER A 41 -4.67 13.91 -9.38
C SER A 41 -4.40 14.75 -8.13
N GLY A 42 -3.30 14.50 -7.41
CA GLY A 42 -3.00 15.13 -6.12
C GLY A 42 -3.73 14.50 -4.92
N SER A 43 -4.56 13.48 -5.14
CA SER A 43 -5.18 12.67 -4.09
C SER A 43 -4.19 11.69 -3.46
N TRP A 44 -4.47 11.15 -2.27
CA TRP A 44 -3.58 10.18 -1.64
C TRP A 44 -3.83 8.74 -2.09
N GLY A 45 -2.74 8.02 -2.30
CA GLY A 45 -2.68 6.58 -2.56
C GLY A 45 -1.79 5.87 -1.54
N CYS A 46 -1.93 4.55 -1.47
CA CYS A 46 -1.25 3.66 -0.56
C CYS A 46 -0.37 2.68 -1.31
N CYS A 47 0.90 2.67 -0.94
CA CYS A 47 1.86 1.68 -1.38
C CYS A 47 2.04 0.62 -0.30
N PRO A 48 1.87 -0.67 -0.62
CA PRO A 48 1.95 -1.74 0.39
C PRO A 48 3.37 -1.94 0.94
N TYR A 49 4.39 -1.38 0.28
CA TYR A 49 5.75 -1.37 0.79
C TYR A 49 5.92 -0.35 1.92
N ALA A 50 6.61 -0.77 2.97
CA ALA A 50 7.07 0.14 4.02
C ALA A 50 8.21 1.03 3.49
N ALA A 51 8.12 2.33 3.75
CA ALA A 51 9.06 3.34 3.23
C ALA A 51 9.25 3.24 1.70
N ALA A 52 8.15 3.07 0.97
CA ALA A 52 8.16 2.96 -0.48
C ALA A 52 8.73 4.23 -1.14
N THR A 53 9.38 4.05 -2.29
CA THR A 53 9.67 5.14 -3.20
C THR A 53 8.42 5.39 -4.06
N CYS A 54 7.78 6.54 -3.89
CA CYS A 54 6.68 6.97 -4.73
C CYS A 54 7.22 7.37 -6.12
N CYS A 55 6.66 6.82 -7.19
CA CYS A 55 7.01 7.24 -8.54
C CYS A 55 6.36 8.59 -8.86
N GLU A 56 7.02 9.38 -9.73
CA GLU A 56 6.56 10.72 -10.09
C GLU A 56 5.30 10.72 -10.98
N ASP A 57 4.96 9.57 -11.56
CA ASP A 57 3.68 9.38 -12.25
C ASP A 57 2.47 9.35 -11.29
N GLY A 58 2.71 9.19 -9.99
CA GLY A 58 1.68 9.03 -8.96
C GLY A 58 0.84 7.76 -9.09
N LEU A 59 1.17 6.88 -10.05
CA LEU A 59 0.40 5.66 -10.30
C LEU A 59 1.12 4.44 -9.73
N HIS A 60 2.44 4.46 -9.71
CA HIS A 60 3.24 3.33 -9.27
C HIS A 60 4.08 3.67 -8.03
N CYS A 61 4.60 2.62 -7.42
CA CYS A 61 5.62 2.72 -6.41
C CYS A 61 6.57 1.54 -6.38
N CYS A 62 7.75 1.82 -5.83
CA CYS A 62 8.84 0.90 -5.71
C CYS A 62 9.17 0.62 -4.24
N PRO A 63 9.73 -0.56 -3.93
CA PRO A 63 10.22 -0.85 -2.59
C PRO A 63 11.37 0.08 -2.21
N PHE A 64 11.61 0.18 -0.90
CA PHE A 64 12.67 1.03 -0.34
C PHE A 64 14.04 0.74 -0.99
N GLY A 65 14.77 1.81 -1.36
CA GLY A 65 16.10 1.73 -1.95
C GLY A 65 16.12 1.49 -3.47
N MET A 66 14.95 1.41 -4.12
CA MET A 66 14.84 1.40 -5.58
C MET A 66 14.42 2.76 -6.14
N THR A 67 14.78 2.98 -7.41
CA THR A 67 14.42 4.18 -8.17
C THR A 67 13.38 3.83 -9.22
N CYS A 68 12.36 4.66 -9.40
CA CYS A 68 11.38 4.49 -10.47
C CYS A 68 11.97 4.92 -11.82
N SER A 69 11.76 4.09 -12.84
CA SER A 69 12.04 4.38 -14.24
C SER A 69 10.84 3.96 -15.07
N GLY A 70 9.84 4.86 -15.17
CA GLY A 70 8.53 4.54 -15.72
C GLY A 70 7.82 3.48 -14.87
N SER A 71 7.33 2.41 -15.53
CA SER A 71 6.66 1.28 -14.88
C SER A 71 7.62 0.24 -14.28
N PHE A 72 8.89 0.57 -14.10
CA PHE A 72 9.90 -0.34 -13.55
C PHE A 72 10.64 0.29 -12.38
N CYS A 73 10.95 -0.54 -11.39
CA CYS A 73 11.86 -0.23 -10.30
C CYS A 73 13.25 -0.73 -10.63
N MET A 74 14.21 0.18 -10.63
CA MET A 74 15.62 -0.11 -10.87
C MET A 74 16.38 -0.05 -9.55
N HIS A 75 17.22 -1.04 -9.31
CA HIS A 75 18.15 -1.03 -8.18
C HIS A 75 19.52 -0.54 -8.64
N SER A 76 20.07 0.50 -8.01
CA SER A 76 21.31 1.12 -8.49
C SER A 76 22.54 0.19 -8.44
N SER A 77 22.52 -0.86 -7.61
CA SER A 77 23.67 -1.76 -7.42
C SER A 77 23.49 -3.16 -8.02
N GLN A 78 22.30 -3.51 -8.52
CA GLN A 78 22.06 -4.77 -9.18
C GLN A 78 21.39 -4.46 -10.52
N ASN A 79 21.92 -4.95 -11.64
CA ASN A 79 21.31 -4.81 -12.99
C ASN A 79 20.02 -5.64 -13.08
N ASN A 80 19.08 -5.33 -12.20
CA ASN A 80 17.83 -6.00 -11.99
C ASN A 80 16.75 -4.92 -11.97
N SER A 81 15.77 -5.11 -12.82
CA SER A 81 14.59 -4.28 -12.93
C SER A 81 13.41 -5.14 -12.54
N MET A 82 12.65 -4.72 -11.54
CA MET A 82 11.34 -5.30 -11.28
C MET A 82 10.25 -4.37 -11.81
N GLU A 83 9.09 -4.92 -12.09
CA GLU A 83 7.92 -4.11 -12.44
C GLU A 83 7.46 -3.32 -11.21
N ALA A 84 7.12 -2.04 -11.42
CA ALA A 84 6.62 -1.19 -10.37
C ALA A 84 5.19 -1.60 -10.01
N LEU A 85 4.83 -1.44 -8.74
CA LEU A 85 3.52 -1.84 -8.27
C LEU A 85 2.55 -0.66 -8.32
N ASP A 86 1.31 -0.92 -8.76
CA ASP A 86 0.26 0.09 -8.75
C ASP A 86 -0.11 0.54 -7.33
N GLN A 87 -0.30 1.84 -7.17
CA GLN A 87 -0.83 2.45 -5.96
C GLN A 87 -2.31 2.08 -5.78
N LEU A 88 -2.69 1.79 -4.54
CA LEU A 88 -4.09 1.64 -4.15
C LEU A 88 -4.66 2.99 -3.70
N PRO A 89 -5.96 3.25 -3.84
CA PRO A 89 -6.55 4.47 -3.27
C PRO A 89 -6.43 4.47 -1.75
N ALA A 90 -6.07 5.62 -1.16
CA ALA A 90 -6.07 5.76 0.29
C ALA A 90 -7.49 5.76 0.84
N GLN A 91 -7.66 5.21 2.05
CA GLN A 91 -8.95 5.23 2.71
C GLN A 91 -9.20 6.62 3.27
N GLN A 92 -10.30 7.25 2.86
CA GLN A 92 -10.69 8.55 3.39
C GLN A 92 -11.37 8.35 4.75
N ILE A 93 -10.89 9.03 5.79
CA ILE A 93 -11.55 9.12 7.07
C ILE A 93 -12.69 10.14 6.90
N SER A 94 -13.90 9.64 6.68
CA SER A 94 -15.11 10.47 6.76
C SER A 94 -15.36 10.82 8.23
N GLU A 95 -15.53 12.12 8.52
CA GLU A 95 -16.06 12.63 9.79
C GLU A 95 -17.39 11.96 10.20
#